data_AF-A0A0F9G5Y8-F1
#
_entry.id   AF-A0A0F9G5Y8-F1
#
_cell.length_a   1.000
_cell.length_b   1.000
_cell.length_c   1.000
_cell.angle_alpha   90.00
_cell.angle_beta   90.00
_cell.angle_gamma   90.00
#
_symmetry.space_group_name_H-M   'P 1'
#
loop_
_entity.id
_entity.type
_entity.pdbx_description
1 polymer ?
#
loop_
_entity_poly.entity_id
_entity_poly.type
_entity_poly.pdbx_seq_one_letter_code
_entity_poly.pdbx_strand_id
1 'polypeptide(L)'
;MSSIVVPSYAYTVIKIGFLKQLIMDEITLQKLKEITDIKEFIEFISRYYPGINLNTYSIEDIEKALFHNYIKLIGKILLYSPLNMRIFLRNYLLKYEIRNIKHIILGTILEMSAVDKLSMINKLVEEYLNHTDFIQELIEISSLDEIQLFLRPTKYNKVIREGILYFKKTNDIFVLEAFLDQLYYNNMKKEIRLLNKKEKKFISLYAKAISEIYNLNLIYRGIINNIDRNLIAQ
;
A
#
# COMPACT_ATOMS: atom_id res chain seq x y z
N MET A 1 36.56 -4.98 -12.63
CA MET A 1 35.44 -4.09 -13.02
C MET A 1 34.15 -4.89 -12.89
N SER A 2 33.40 -4.70 -11.80
CA SER A 2 32.06 -5.27 -11.69
C SER A 2 31.17 -4.52 -12.70
N SER A 3 30.64 -5.21 -13.71
CA SER A 3 29.68 -4.60 -14.61
C SER A 3 28.47 -4.18 -13.79
N ILE A 4 28.25 -2.88 -13.63
CA ILE A 4 27.01 -2.37 -13.07
C ILE A 4 25.92 -2.78 -14.08
N VAL A 5 25.19 -3.84 -13.77
CA VAL A 5 24.04 -4.25 -14.59
C VAL A 5 23.02 -3.14 -14.47
N VAL A 6 22.97 -2.26 -15.48
CA VAL A 6 21.85 -1.34 -15.64
C VAL A 6 20.63 -2.22 -15.92
N PRO A 7 19.63 -2.29 -15.02
CA PRO A 7 18.57 -3.27 -15.19
C PRO A 7 17.77 -2.94 -16.44
N SER A 8 17.86 -3.80 -17.44
CA SER A 8 17.08 -3.74 -18.66
C SER A 8 15.78 -4.50 -18.49
N TYR A 9 14.80 -4.26 -19.37
CA TYR A 9 13.58 -5.05 -19.39
C TYR A 9 13.82 -6.55 -19.51
N ALA A 10 14.85 -6.97 -20.27
CA ALA A 10 15.20 -8.39 -20.39
C ALA A 10 15.63 -8.99 -19.04
N TYR A 11 16.47 -8.26 -18.29
CA TYR A 11 16.87 -8.68 -16.95
C TYR A 11 15.67 -8.74 -15.99
N THR A 12 14.80 -7.71 -16.02
CA THR A 12 13.57 -7.68 -15.21
C THR A 12 12.67 -8.87 -15.51
N VAL A 13 12.45 -9.20 -16.79
CA VAL A 13 11.61 -10.33 -17.21
C VAL A 13 12.15 -11.66 -16.68
N ILE A 14 13.46 -11.91 -16.79
CA ILE A 14 14.08 -13.13 -16.25
C ILE A 14 13.85 -13.23 -14.74
N LYS A 15 14.09 -12.13 -14.00
CA LYS A 15 13.90 -12.12 -12.54
C LYS A 15 12.44 -12.29 -12.12
N ILE A 16 11.50 -11.66 -12.82
CA ILE A 16 10.06 -11.86 -12.61
C ILE A 16 9.68 -13.32 -12.90
N GLY A 17 10.27 -13.94 -13.92
CA GLY A 17 10.06 -15.36 -14.23
C GLY A 17 10.36 -16.28 -13.05
N PHE A 18 11.46 -16.06 -12.33
CA PHE A 18 11.77 -16.79 -11.10
C PHE A 18 10.78 -16.48 -9.97
N LEU A 19 10.40 -15.21 -9.79
CA LEU A 19 9.43 -14.82 -8.76
C LEU A 19 8.03 -15.41 -9.01
N LYS A 20 7.65 -15.62 -10.27
CA LYS A 20 6.37 -16.23 -10.65
C LYS A 20 6.20 -17.66 -10.11
N GLN A 21 7.31 -18.36 -9.84
CA GLN A 21 7.29 -19.71 -9.24
C GLN A 21 6.73 -19.71 -7.81
N LEU A 22 6.66 -18.56 -7.15
CA LEU A 22 6.06 -18.40 -5.82
C LEU A 22 4.52 -18.32 -5.86
N ILE A 23 3.92 -18.22 -7.05
CA ILE A 23 2.46 -18.18 -7.18
C ILE A 23 1.94 -19.61 -7.12
N MET A 24 1.02 -19.87 -6.18
CA MET A 24 0.33 -21.15 -6.08
C MET A 24 -0.52 -21.39 -7.32
N ASP A 25 -0.42 -22.59 -7.90
CA ASP A 25 -1.32 -23.03 -8.95
C ASP A 25 -2.70 -23.42 -8.40
N GLU A 26 -3.65 -23.65 -9.29
CA GLU A 26 -5.03 -23.96 -8.92
C GLU A 26 -5.13 -25.26 -8.09
N ILE A 27 -4.33 -26.26 -8.40
CA ILE A 27 -4.28 -27.53 -7.67
C ILE A 27 -3.80 -27.30 -6.23
N THR A 28 -2.76 -26.49 -6.04
CA THR A 28 -2.24 -26.12 -4.72
C THR A 28 -3.28 -25.31 -3.94
N LEU A 29 -3.98 -24.39 -4.59
CA LEU A 29 -5.05 -23.60 -3.95
C LEU A 29 -6.23 -24.46 -3.51
N GLN A 30 -6.57 -25.53 -4.23
CA GLN A 30 -7.63 -26.45 -3.79
C GLN A 30 -7.22 -27.21 -2.53
N LYS A 31 -5.96 -27.63 -2.41
CA LYS A 31 -5.44 -28.28 -1.20
C LYS A 31 -5.56 -27.41 0.05
N LEU A 32 -5.46 -26.08 -0.09
CA LEU A 32 -5.66 -25.18 1.06
C LEU A 32 -7.05 -25.30 1.68
N LYS A 33 -8.07 -25.70 0.93
CA LYS A 33 -9.45 -25.85 1.44
C LYS A 33 -9.62 -27.07 2.34
N GLU A 34 -8.71 -28.03 2.23
CA GLU A 34 -8.74 -29.26 3.04
C GLU A 34 -8.05 -29.06 4.40
N ILE A 35 -7.23 -28.01 4.53
CA ILE A 35 -6.51 -27.69 5.75
C ILE A 35 -7.46 -27.00 6.74
N THR A 36 -7.58 -27.58 7.93
CA THR A 36 -8.46 -27.06 8.99
C THR A 36 -7.68 -26.53 10.20
N ASP A 37 -6.39 -26.86 10.31
CA ASP A 37 -5.51 -26.37 11.36
C ASP A 37 -4.63 -25.21 10.87
N ILE A 38 -4.48 -24.19 11.70
CA ILE A 38 -3.75 -22.97 11.34
C ILE A 38 -2.23 -23.19 11.25
N LYS A 39 -1.66 -24.10 12.04
CA LYS A 39 -0.23 -24.40 11.97
C LYS A 39 0.07 -25.17 10.70
N GLU A 40 -0.74 -26.17 10.38
CA GLU A 40 -0.64 -26.90 9.11
C GLU A 40 -0.78 -25.94 7.92
N PHE A 41 -1.71 -24.98 7.98
CA PHE A 41 -1.86 -23.95 6.96
C PHE A 41 -0.56 -23.13 6.79
N ILE A 42 0.03 -22.67 7.88
CA ILE A 42 1.26 -21.88 7.84
C ILE A 42 2.45 -22.70 7.32
N GLU A 43 2.63 -23.92 7.80
CA GLU A 43 3.64 -24.84 7.28
C GLU A 43 3.46 -25.05 5.77
N PHE A 44 2.22 -25.25 5.31
CA PHE A 44 1.90 -25.45 3.91
C PHE A 44 2.24 -24.23 3.04
N ILE A 45 1.89 -23.02 3.46
CA ILE A 45 2.11 -21.81 2.65
C ILE A 45 3.55 -21.27 2.73
N SER A 46 4.32 -21.64 3.77
CA SER A 46 5.67 -21.12 4.03
C SER A 46 6.62 -21.22 2.82
N ARG A 47 6.49 -22.28 2.01
CA ARG A 47 7.26 -22.49 0.77
C ARG A 47 7.00 -21.44 -0.31
N TYR A 48 5.83 -20.80 -0.30
CA TYR A 48 5.44 -19.74 -1.25
C TYR A 48 5.73 -18.34 -0.70
N TYR A 49 5.86 -18.21 0.62
CA TYR A 49 6.11 -16.96 1.32
C TYR A 49 7.38 -17.07 2.18
N PRO A 50 8.57 -17.02 1.56
CA PRO A 50 9.83 -17.32 2.24
C PRO A 50 10.13 -16.30 3.34
N GLY A 51 10.37 -16.81 4.56
CA GLY A 51 10.68 -15.99 5.73
C GLY A 51 9.47 -15.57 6.55
N ILE A 52 8.29 -16.18 6.34
CA ILE A 52 7.26 -16.20 7.38
C ILE A 52 7.82 -16.99 8.57
N ASN A 53 8.07 -16.30 9.67
CA ASN A 53 8.38 -16.90 10.96
C ASN A 53 7.41 -16.28 11.97
N LEU A 54 6.45 -17.07 12.43
CA LEU A 54 5.39 -16.63 13.30
C LEU A 54 5.61 -17.19 14.70
N ASN A 55 5.67 -16.30 15.69
CA ASN A 55 5.72 -16.69 17.11
C ASN A 55 4.31 -17.06 17.63
N THR A 56 3.28 -16.51 16.99
CA THR A 56 1.87 -16.67 17.30
C THR A 56 1.09 -16.90 16.00
N TYR A 57 0.07 -17.75 16.06
CA TYR A 57 -0.73 -18.13 14.89
C TYR A 57 -2.07 -17.38 14.82
N SER A 58 -2.09 -16.12 15.25
CA SER A 58 -3.31 -15.31 15.11
C SER A 58 -3.51 -14.93 13.63
N ILE A 59 -4.76 -14.75 13.22
CA ILE A 59 -5.09 -14.31 11.85
C ILE A 59 -4.39 -12.99 11.53
N GLU A 60 -4.34 -12.07 12.49
CA GLU A 60 -3.69 -10.76 12.33
C GLU A 60 -2.18 -10.89 12.09
N ASP A 61 -1.48 -11.75 12.84
CA ASP A 61 -0.05 -11.97 12.66
C ASP A 61 0.26 -12.56 11.29
N ILE A 62 -0.60 -13.48 10.83
CA ILE A 62 -0.50 -14.11 9.51
C ILE A 62 -0.70 -13.07 8.42
N GLU A 63 -1.74 -12.24 8.51
CA GLU A 63 -2.01 -11.15 7.56
C GLU A 63 -0.85 -10.15 7.50
N LYS A 64 -0.30 -9.75 8.66
CA LYS A 64 0.88 -8.87 8.73
C LYS A 64 2.09 -9.50 8.05
N ALA A 65 2.38 -10.78 8.30
CA ALA A 65 3.51 -11.48 7.70
C ALA A 65 3.36 -11.68 6.18
N LEU A 66 2.15 -12.01 5.72
CA LEU A 66 1.84 -12.13 4.29
C LEU A 66 1.93 -10.78 3.58
N PHE A 67 1.39 -9.72 4.19
CA PHE A 67 1.49 -8.37 3.66
C PHE A 67 2.94 -7.88 3.62
N HIS A 68 3.75 -8.18 4.64
CA HIS A 68 5.18 -7.88 4.64
C HIS A 68 5.91 -8.58 3.49
N ASN A 69 5.64 -9.87 3.26
CA ASN A 69 6.18 -10.60 2.11
C ASN A 69 5.76 -10.01 0.77
N TYR A 70 4.51 -9.57 0.66
CA TYR A 70 3.98 -8.92 -0.52
C TYR A 70 4.74 -7.60 -0.83
N ILE A 71 4.97 -6.74 0.18
CA ILE A 71 5.78 -5.52 0.01
C ILE A 71 7.22 -5.87 -0.38
N LYS A 72 7.82 -6.89 0.26
CA LYS A 72 9.16 -7.39 -0.09
C LYS A 72 9.26 -7.88 -1.54
N LEU A 73 8.21 -8.51 -2.07
CA LEU A 73 8.13 -8.90 -3.47
C LEU A 73 8.14 -7.68 -4.40
N ILE A 74 7.37 -6.64 -4.09
CA ILE A 74 7.39 -5.38 -4.85
C ILE A 74 8.79 -4.76 -4.82
N GLY A 75 9.44 -4.72 -3.66
CA GLY A 75 10.81 -4.22 -3.52
C GLY A 75 11.83 -4.96 -4.38
N LYS A 76 11.73 -6.30 -4.46
CA LYS A 76 12.55 -7.10 -5.38
C LYS A 76 12.31 -6.72 -6.84
N ILE A 77 11.04 -6.60 -7.25
CA ILE A 77 10.69 -6.20 -8.63
C ILE A 77 11.25 -4.80 -8.93
N LEU A 78 11.12 -3.87 -7.99
CA LEU A 78 11.65 -2.51 -8.08
C LEU A 78 13.18 -2.51 -8.27
N LEU A 79 13.93 -3.30 -7.49
CA LEU A 79 15.37 -3.45 -7.64
C LEU A 79 15.78 -3.92 -9.05
N TYR A 80 15.04 -4.87 -9.63
CA TYR A 80 15.36 -5.44 -10.95
C TYR A 80 14.81 -4.63 -12.12
N SER A 81 14.01 -3.59 -11.87
CA SER A 81 13.31 -2.84 -12.90
C SER A 81 14.16 -1.71 -13.51
N PRO A 82 13.96 -1.36 -14.79
CA PRO A 82 14.54 -0.15 -15.39
C PRO A 82 13.98 1.11 -14.74
N LEU A 83 14.68 2.25 -14.92
CA LEU A 83 14.37 3.52 -14.24
C LEU A 83 12.89 3.94 -14.34
N ASN A 84 12.30 3.94 -15.55
CA ASN A 84 10.89 4.31 -15.73
C ASN A 84 9.93 3.43 -14.93
N MET A 85 10.21 2.12 -14.87
CA MET A 85 9.40 1.18 -14.10
C MET A 85 9.66 1.31 -12.60
N ARG A 86 10.88 1.67 -12.18
CA ARG A 86 11.15 2.00 -10.77
C ARG A 86 10.34 3.20 -10.32
N ILE A 87 10.25 4.25 -11.14
CA ILE A 87 9.43 5.44 -10.84
C ILE A 87 7.97 5.00 -10.64
N PHE A 88 7.41 4.26 -11.60
CA PHE A 88 6.05 3.73 -11.49
C PHE A 88 5.85 2.85 -10.24
N LEU A 89 6.79 1.95 -9.93
CA LEU A 89 6.70 1.06 -8.76
C LEU A 89 6.84 1.81 -7.44
N ARG A 90 7.65 2.89 -7.38
CA ARG A 90 7.69 3.78 -6.21
C ARG A 90 6.36 4.50 -6.03
N ASN A 91 5.74 4.96 -7.12
CA ASN A 91 4.39 5.53 -7.04
C ASN A 91 3.35 4.50 -6.59
N TYR A 92 3.43 3.27 -7.11
CA TYR A 92 2.60 2.16 -6.66
C TYR A 92 2.73 1.92 -5.16
N LEU A 93 3.95 2.00 -4.61
CA LEU A 93 4.20 1.90 -3.16
C LEU A 93 3.56 3.03 -2.36
N LEU A 94 3.29 4.21 -2.94
CA LEU A 94 2.59 5.31 -2.26
C LEU A 94 1.20 4.92 -1.78
N LYS A 95 0.54 3.95 -2.43
CA LYS A 95 -0.73 3.40 -1.95
C LYS A 95 -0.59 2.85 -0.52
N TYR A 96 0.54 2.20 -0.23
CA TYR A 96 0.79 1.59 1.07
C TYR A 96 1.33 2.58 2.10
N GLU A 97 2.08 3.61 1.66
CA GLU A 97 2.43 4.75 2.52
C GLU A 97 1.15 5.47 2.98
N ILE A 98 0.23 5.73 2.06
CA ILE A 98 -1.10 6.28 2.38
C ILE A 98 -1.85 5.37 3.36
N ARG A 99 -1.78 4.05 3.18
CA ARG A 99 -2.38 3.10 4.14
C ARG A 99 -1.74 3.21 5.53
N ASN A 100 -0.42 3.32 5.61
CA ASN A 100 0.28 3.53 6.87
C ASN A 100 -0.15 4.86 7.54
N ILE A 101 -0.20 5.96 6.78
CA ILE A 101 -0.67 7.27 7.26
C ILE A 101 -2.10 7.18 7.81
N LYS A 102 -3.01 6.50 7.10
CA LYS A 102 -4.39 6.29 7.56
C LYS A 102 -4.43 5.54 8.90
N HIS A 103 -3.65 4.46 9.05
CA HIS A 103 -3.58 3.72 10.30
C HIS A 103 -3.02 4.58 11.45
N ILE A 104 -2.02 5.44 11.19
CA ILE A 104 -1.48 6.35 12.21
C ILE A 104 -2.52 7.39 12.63
N ILE A 105 -3.25 7.97 11.67
CA ILE A 105 -4.34 8.92 11.97
C ILE A 105 -5.43 8.24 12.79
N LEU A 106 -5.86 7.03 12.39
CA LEU A 106 -6.85 6.26 13.13
C LEU A 106 -6.37 5.95 14.56
N GLY A 107 -5.13 5.49 14.71
CA GLY A 107 -4.57 5.25 16.04
C GLY A 107 -4.46 6.52 16.88
N THR A 108 -4.23 7.68 16.25
CA THR A 108 -4.24 8.97 16.95
C THR A 108 -5.64 9.36 17.43
N ILE A 109 -6.68 9.11 16.61
CA ILE A 109 -8.08 9.31 17.00
C ILE A 109 -8.48 8.39 18.15
N LEU A 110 -7.93 7.17 18.16
CA LEU A 110 -8.16 6.16 19.21
C LEU A 110 -7.22 6.30 20.42
N GLU A 111 -6.44 7.37 20.48
CA GLU A 111 -5.49 7.66 21.57
C GLU A 111 -4.47 6.54 21.84
N MET A 112 -4.09 5.81 20.79
CA MET A 112 -3.15 4.69 20.86
C MET A 112 -1.71 5.18 21.10
N SER A 113 -0.93 4.36 21.80
CA SER A 113 0.49 4.62 22.01
C SER A 113 1.28 4.56 20.69
N ALA A 114 2.47 5.17 20.66
CA ALA A 114 3.38 5.08 19.52
C ALA A 114 3.69 3.61 19.16
N VAL A 115 3.86 2.75 20.16
CA VAL A 115 4.13 1.31 19.99
C VAL A 115 2.96 0.61 19.31
N ASP A 116 1.73 0.90 19.73
CA ASP A 116 0.55 0.26 19.13
C ASP A 116 0.34 0.74 17.70
N LYS A 117 0.49 2.05 17.43
CA LYS A 117 0.43 2.61 16.06
C LYS A 117 1.49 1.98 15.16
N LEU A 118 2.70 1.77 15.68
CA LEU A 118 3.79 1.11 14.97
C LEU A 118 3.45 -0.31 14.55
N SER A 119 2.69 -1.03 15.39
CA SER A 119 2.27 -2.41 15.14
C SER A 119 1.23 -2.56 14.02
N MET A 120 0.56 -1.46 13.64
CA MET A 120 -0.48 -1.42 12.61
C MET A 120 0.06 -1.13 11.20
N ILE A 121 1.32 -0.72 11.09
CA ILE A 121 1.91 -0.30 9.81
C ILE A 121 2.97 -1.27 9.31
N ASN A 122 3.31 -1.17 8.03
CA ASN A 122 4.43 -1.91 7.45
C ASN A 122 5.57 -0.94 7.08
N LYS A 123 6.63 -0.94 7.89
CA LYS A 123 7.79 -0.05 7.73
C LYS A 123 8.59 -0.28 6.45
N LEU A 124 8.54 -1.50 5.90
CA LEU A 124 9.28 -1.84 4.69
C LEU A 124 8.86 -0.99 3.48
N VAL A 125 7.61 -0.50 3.50
CA VAL A 125 7.12 0.46 2.49
C VAL A 125 7.98 1.73 2.51
N GLU A 126 8.23 2.25 3.70
CA GLU A 126 8.94 3.52 3.89
C GLU A 126 10.44 3.38 3.65
N GLU A 127 11.02 2.21 3.94
CA GLU A 127 12.39 1.89 3.54
C GLU A 127 12.55 1.95 2.02
N TYR A 128 11.62 1.39 1.25
CA TYR A 128 11.69 1.45 -0.22
C TYR A 128 11.41 2.84 -0.79
N LEU A 129 10.68 3.69 -0.06
CA LEU A 129 10.43 5.08 -0.42
C LEU A 129 11.51 6.03 0.10
N ASN A 130 12.39 5.59 1.00
CA ASN A 130 13.32 6.42 1.78
C ASN A 130 12.61 7.45 2.66
N HIS A 131 11.49 7.06 3.29
CA HIS A 131 10.67 7.91 4.15
C HIS A 131 10.58 7.37 5.60
N THR A 132 11.58 6.62 6.03
CA THR A 132 11.62 6.01 7.37
C THR A 132 11.56 7.07 8.48
N ASP A 133 12.35 8.14 8.39
CA ASP A 133 12.35 9.20 9.41
C ASP A 133 10.98 9.91 9.44
N PHE A 134 10.43 10.19 8.27
CA PHE A 134 9.11 10.79 8.12
C PHE A 134 8.00 9.99 8.81
N ILE A 135 7.95 8.67 8.61
CA ILE A 135 6.92 7.84 9.24
C ILE A 135 7.15 7.72 10.75
N GLN A 136 8.42 7.69 11.17
CA GLN A 136 8.78 7.51 12.57
C GLN A 136 8.41 8.76 13.37
N GLU A 137 8.68 9.95 12.85
CA GLU A 137 8.22 11.22 13.44
C GLU A 137 6.68 11.31 13.46
N LEU A 138 6.00 10.90 12.38
CA LEU A 138 4.53 10.93 12.32
C LEU A 138 3.86 10.04 13.39
N ILE A 139 4.49 8.92 13.76
CA ILE A 139 3.98 7.98 14.76
C ILE A 139 4.03 8.57 16.17
N GLU A 140 5.00 9.44 16.48
CA GLU A 140 5.12 10.04 17.81
C GLU A 140 4.06 11.11 18.08
N ILE A 141 3.41 11.64 17.03
CA ILE A 141 2.40 12.69 17.15
C ILE A 141 1.11 12.14 17.78
N SER A 142 0.57 12.85 18.77
CA SER A 142 -0.61 12.44 19.55
C SER A 142 -1.88 13.24 19.25
N SER A 143 -1.81 14.27 18.39
CA SER A 143 -2.98 15.08 18.04
C SER A 143 -3.14 15.30 16.54
N LEU A 144 -4.40 15.39 16.08
CA LEU A 144 -4.70 15.65 14.66
C LEU A 144 -4.20 17.03 14.18
N ASP A 145 -4.17 18.03 15.06
CA ASP A 145 -3.66 19.36 14.72
C ASP A 145 -2.16 19.35 14.49
N GLU A 146 -1.41 18.61 15.32
CA GLU A 146 0.02 18.40 15.08
C GLU A 146 0.29 17.60 13.81
N ILE A 147 -0.51 16.56 13.50
CA ILE A 147 -0.41 15.83 12.23
C ILE A 147 -0.60 16.78 11.05
N GLN A 148 -1.59 17.68 11.12
CA GLN A 148 -1.83 18.67 10.08
C GLN A 148 -0.64 19.61 9.89
N LEU A 149 -0.04 20.10 10.97
CA LEU A 149 1.14 20.96 10.93
C LEU A 149 2.35 20.22 10.36
N PHE A 150 2.59 18.98 10.82
CA PHE A 150 3.68 18.13 10.38
C PHE A 150 3.60 17.77 8.89
N LEU A 151 2.38 17.52 8.38
CA LEU A 151 2.16 17.17 6.98
C LEU A 151 2.08 18.38 6.05
N ARG A 152 2.12 19.61 6.57
CA ARG A 152 2.06 20.87 5.80
C ARG A 152 3.11 21.00 4.68
N PRO A 153 4.40 20.65 4.85
CA PRO A 153 5.40 20.75 3.79
C PRO A 153 5.32 19.59 2.78
N THR A 154 4.43 18.62 2.99
CA THR A 154 4.36 17.41 2.16
C THR A 154 3.27 17.49 1.09
N LYS A 155 3.29 16.53 0.16
CA LYS A 155 2.19 16.29 -0.80
C LYS A 155 0.84 15.99 -0.15
N TYR A 156 0.83 15.63 1.14
CA TYR A 156 -0.38 15.27 1.89
C TYR A 156 -1.12 16.48 2.47
N ASN A 157 -0.50 17.67 2.53
CA ASN A 157 -1.03 18.84 3.20
C ASN A 157 -2.51 19.12 2.87
N LYS A 158 -2.84 19.30 1.58
CA LYS A 158 -4.19 19.69 1.17
C LYS A 158 -5.24 18.67 1.65
N VAL A 159 -5.01 17.40 1.36
CA VAL A 159 -5.95 16.32 1.65
C VAL A 159 -6.09 16.06 3.15
N ILE A 160 -5.01 16.18 3.91
CA ILE A 160 -5.00 16.05 5.37
C ILE A 160 -5.76 17.20 6.01
N ARG A 161 -5.46 18.44 5.60
CA ARG A 161 -6.13 19.64 6.13
C ARG A 161 -7.63 19.59 5.88
N GLU A 162 -8.06 19.28 4.66
CA GLU A 162 -9.47 19.23 4.29
C GLU A 162 -10.19 18.06 4.96
N GLY A 163 -9.55 16.89 5.01
CA GLY A 163 -10.15 15.71 5.64
C GLY A 163 -10.22 15.78 7.17
N ILE A 164 -9.21 16.33 7.85
CA ILE A 164 -9.27 16.56 9.31
C ILE A 164 -10.35 17.59 9.64
N LEU A 165 -10.49 18.66 8.85
CA LEU A 165 -11.54 19.66 9.06
C LEU A 165 -12.93 19.05 8.88
N TYR A 166 -13.10 18.16 7.89
CA TYR A 166 -14.34 17.40 7.73
C TYR A 166 -14.60 16.45 8.91
N PHE A 167 -13.60 15.68 9.33
CA PHE A 167 -13.69 14.76 10.46
C PHE A 167 -14.08 15.49 11.74
N LYS A 168 -13.44 16.62 12.07
CA LYS A 168 -13.78 17.43 13.25
C LYS A 168 -15.22 17.93 13.26
N LYS A 169 -15.82 18.14 12.08
CA LYS A 169 -17.21 18.60 11.94
C LYS A 169 -18.23 17.46 12.02
N THR A 170 -17.87 16.28 11.56
CA THR A 170 -18.82 15.18 11.29
C THR A 170 -18.60 13.93 12.12
N ASN A 171 -17.42 13.81 12.74
CA ASN A 171 -16.90 12.60 13.37
C ASN A 171 -16.82 11.39 12.41
N ASP A 172 -16.72 11.64 11.10
CA ASP A 172 -16.61 10.61 10.07
C ASP A 172 -15.24 10.65 9.38
N ILE A 173 -14.51 9.53 9.51
CA ILE A 173 -13.15 9.37 9.00
C ILE A 173 -13.10 9.02 7.50
N PHE A 174 -14.20 8.50 6.94
CA PHE A 174 -14.25 7.95 5.59
C PHE A 174 -13.85 8.97 4.53
N VAL A 175 -14.29 10.23 4.67
CA VAL A 175 -13.96 11.29 3.70
C VAL A 175 -12.47 11.65 3.73
N LEU A 176 -11.86 11.68 4.91
CA LEU A 176 -10.40 11.87 5.04
C LEU A 176 -9.64 10.72 4.36
N GLU A 177 -10.08 9.47 4.58
CA GLU A 177 -9.49 8.31 3.92
C GLU A 177 -9.64 8.38 2.39
N ALA A 178 -10.82 8.80 1.90
CA ALA A 178 -11.10 8.92 0.48
C ALA A 178 -10.23 10.00 -0.18
N PHE A 179 -10.02 11.15 0.47
CA PHE A 179 -9.13 12.20 -0.03
C PHE A 179 -7.68 11.72 -0.17
N LEU A 180 -7.18 10.95 0.81
CA LEU A 180 -5.85 10.36 0.74
C LEU A 180 -5.72 9.35 -0.40
N ASP A 181 -6.72 8.51 -0.63
CA ASP A 181 -6.71 7.59 -1.78
C ASP A 181 -6.78 8.33 -3.11
N GLN A 182 -7.60 9.37 -3.21
CA GLN A 182 -7.73 10.18 -4.42
C GLN A 182 -6.38 10.82 -4.79
N LEU A 183 -5.59 11.24 -3.80
CA LEU A 183 -4.22 11.70 -4.02
C LEU A 183 -3.37 10.64 -4.74
N TYR A 184 -3.45 9.37 -4.33
CA TYR A 184 -2.75 8.27 -5.01
C TYR A 184 -3.17 8.15 -6.48
N TYR A 185 -4.47 8.04 -6.76
CA TYR A 185 -4.96 7.87 -8.13
C TYR A 185 -4.64 9.08 -9.03
N ASN A 186 -4.70 10.29 -8.48
CA ASN A 186 -4.30 11.50 -9.19
C ASN A 186 -2.81 11.51 -9.53
N ASN A 187 -1.95 11.06 -8.61
CA ASN A 187 -0.52 10.94 -8.85
C ASN A 187 -0.22 9.87 -9.91
N MET A 188 -0.84 8.69 -9.80
CA MET A 188 -0.71 7.62 -10.79
C MET A 188 -1.12 8.10 -12.19
N LYS A 189 -2.23 8.83 -12.32
CA LYS A 189 -2.71 9.41 -13.60
C LYS A 189 -1.70 10.39 -14.21
N LYS A 190 -1.03 11.20 -13.38
CA LYS A 190 0.02 12.13 -13.84
C LYS A 190 1.24 11.38 -14.35
N GLU A 191 1.71 10.37 -13.61
CA GLU A 191 2.89 9.59 -13.99
C GLU A 191 2.70 8.78 -15.27
N ILE A 192 1.51 8.21 -15.48
CA ILE A 192 1.19 7.46 -16.70
C ILE A 192 1.37 8.32 -17.97
N ARG A 193 1.22 9.65 -17.85
CA ARG A 193 1.44 10.57 -18.97
C ARG A 193 2.92 10.70 -19.35
N LEU A 194 3.84 10.42 -18.43
CA LEU A 194 5.28 10.50 -18.61
C LEU A 194 5.89 9.21 -19.20
N LEU A 195 5.12 8.12 -19.22
CA LEU A 195 5.55 6.83 -19.76
C LEU A 195 5.65 6.82 -21.28
N ASN A 196 6.53 5.98 -21.81
CA ASN A 196 6.61 5.78 -23.26
C ASN A 196 5.36 5.06 -23.80
N LYS A 197 5.17 5.07 -25.12
CA LYS A 197 3.97 4.53 -25.78
C LYS A 197 3.66 3.08 -25.40
N LYS A 198 4.67 2.22 -25.28
CA LYS A 198 4.49 0.79 -24.95
C LYS A 198 4.11 0.60 -23.48
N GLU A 199 4.87 1.20 -22.57
CA GLU A 199 4.61 1.19 -21.12
C GLU A 199 3.21 1.73 -20.82
N LYS A 200 2.90 2.90 -21.38
CA LYS A 200 1.61 3.59 -21.20
C LYS A 200 0.44 2.71 -21.60
N LYS A 201 0.54 1.95 -22.72
CA LYS A 201 -0.53 1.05 -23.16
C LYS A 201 -0.89 0.02 -22.08
N PHE A 202 0.11 -0.65 -21.50
CA PHE A 202 -0.12 -1.70 -20.50
C PHE A 202 -0.49 -1.13 -19.13
N ILE A 203 0.25 -0.12 -18.67
CA ILE A 203 0.03 0.46 -17.33
C ILE A 203 -1.31 1.20 -17.27
N SER A 204 -1.76 1.86 -18.35
CA SER A 204 -3.07 2.52 -18.37
C SER A 204 -4.23 1.54 -18.22
N LEU A 205 -4.12 0.33 -18.79
CA LEU A 205 -5.15 -0.70 -18.63
C LEU A 205 -5.25 -1.16 -17.18
N TYR A 206 -4.10 -1.44 -16.55
CA TYR A 206 -4.04 -1.78 -15.13
C TYR A 206 -4.61 -0.66 -14.27
N ALA A 207 -4.13 0.58 -14.47
CA ALA A 207 -4.55 1.75 -13.72
C ALA A 207 -6.04 2.02 -13.84
N LYS A 208 -6.61 1.87 -15.04
CA LYS A 208 -8.06 1.99 -15.28
C LYS A 208 -8.82 0.94 -14.47
N ALA A 209 -8.44 -0.33 -14.58
CA ALA A 209 -9.12 -1.42 -13.87
C ALA A 209 -9.10 -1.22 -12.35
N ILE A 210 -7.94 -0.89 -11.76
CA ILE A 210 -7.85 -0.67 -10.32
C ILE A 210 -8.61 0.59 -9.86
N SER A 211 -8.66 1.63 -10.69
CA SER A 211 -9.41 2.85 -10.38
C SER A 211 -10.92 2.59 -10.45
N GLU A 212 -11.39 1.81 -11.42
CA GLU A 212 -12.80 1.42 -11.53
C GLU A 212 -13.25 0.58 -10.32
N ILE A 213 -12.44 -0.42 -9.92
CA ILE A 213 -12.71 -1.21 -8.71
C ILE A 213 -12.78 -0.30 -7.48
N TYR A 214 -11.85 0.64 -7.35
CA TYR A 214 -11.86 1.59 -6.25
C TYR A 214 -13.10 2.48 -6.26
N ASN A 215 -13.47 3.01 -7.42
CA ASN A 215 -14.63 3.89 -7.56
C ASN A 215 -15.94 3.19 -7.22
N LEU A 216 -16.10 1.93 -7.63
CA LEU A 216 -17.25 1.12 -7.24
C LEU A 216 -17.33 0.93 -5.73
N ASN A 217 -16.20 0.61 -5.09
CA ASN A 217 -16.12 0.48 -3.63
C ASN A 217 -16.38 1.82 -2.92
N LEU A 218 -15.88 2.93 -3.46
CA LEU A 218 -16.08 4.26 -2.91
C LEU A 218 -17.55 4.68 -2.97
N ILE A 219 -18.21 4.45 -4.11
CA ILE A 219 -19.64 4.73 -4.28
C ILE A 219 -20.46 3.87 -3.31
N TYR A 220 -20.18 2.57 -3.25
CA TYR A 220 -20.87 1.65 -2.33
C TYR A 220 -20.74 2.10 -0.87
N ARG A 221 -19.52 2.40 -0.41
CA ARG A 221 -19.28 2.90 0.95
C ARG A 221 -19.90 4.27 1.19
N GLY A 222 -19.84 5.16 0.21
CA GLY A 222 -20.47 6.48 0.27
C GLY A 222 -21.99 6.39 0.45
N ILE A 223 -22.64 5.44 -0.22
CA ILE A 223 -24.07 5.16 -0.02
C ILE A 223 -24.34 4.65 1.40
N ILE A 224 -23.57 3.68 1.89
CA ILE A 224 -23.76 3.11 3.24
C ILE A 224 -23.55 4.16 4.34
N ASN A 225 -22.56 5.04 4.17
CA ASN A 225 -22.22 6.07 5.14
C ASN A 225 -22.99 7.39 4.93
N ASN A 226 -23.98 7.43 4.01
CA ASN A 226 -24.77 8.62 3.69
C ASN A 226 -23.94 9.89 3.37
N ILE A 227 -22.87 9.72 2.59
CA ILE A 227 -21.95 10.79 2.21
C ILE A 227 -22.48 11.57 1.02
N ASP A 228 -22.35 12.90 1.04
CA ASP A 228 -22.64 13.74 -0.12
C ASP A 228 -21.78 13.31 -1.32
N ARG A 229 -22.43 13.02 -2.44
CA ARG A 229 -21.78 12.62 -3.69
C ARG A 229 -20.71 13.61 -4.14
N ASN A 230 -20.89 14.90 -3.88
CA ASN A 230 -19.93 15.94 -4.26
C ASN A 230 -18.59 15.81 -3.52
N LEU A 231 -18.57 15.18 -2.34
CA LEU A 231 -17.35 14.95 -1.56
C LEU A 231 -16.54 13.76 -2.06
N ILE A 232 -17.17 12.82 -2.76
CA ILE A 232 -16.54 11.59 -3.25
C ILE A 232 -16.49 11.51 -4.78
N ALA A 233 -16.95 12.57 -5.47
CA ALA A 233 -16.84 12.70 -6.90
C ALA A 233 -15.36 12.86 -7.31
N GLN A 234 -14.92 12.01 -8.24
CA GLN A 234 -13.54 11.96 -8.73
C GLN A 234 -13.39 12.51 -10.15
#